data_AF-A0A9D7F0L3-F1
#
_entry.id   AF-A0A9D7F0L3-F1
#
_cell.length_a   1.000
_cell.length_b   1.000
_cell.length_c   1.000
_cell.angle_alpha   90.00
_cell.angle_beta   90.00
_cell.angle_gamma   90.00
#
_symmetry.space_group_name_H-M   'P 1'
#
loop_
_entity.id
_entity.type
_entity.pdbx_description
1 polymer ?
#
loop_
_entity_poly.entity_id
_entity_poly.type
_entity_poly.pdbx_seq_one_letter_code
_entity_poly.pdbx_strand_id
1 'polypeptide(L)'
;MKKNHFLLGLIFALPLLFTACNKDRWLDGDTELTTSQDVLTAQDLIQDTEEEVDYELGTRDPEDLCPIVTVSPADGTYPRTVTIDYGTDGCEGWNGRIRKGIIQVTLTDTMIHEGAVRTVTFIGFSVDAVAIAGTKTLTNNGLNAEGQLTFTRVVSDASLTFPNGDVSEWEATQQITLIDARAV
;
A
#
# COMPACT_ATOMS: atom_id res chain seq x y z
N MET A 1 -46.50 78.01 13.26
CA MET A 1 -47.43 77.55 12.21
C MET A 1 -46.68 76.62 11.26
N LYS A 2 -47.24 75.43 10.99
CA LYS A 2 -46.92 74.48 9.91
C LYS A 2 -45.58 73.72 10.04
N LYS A 3 -45.46 72.42 9.74
CA LYS A 3 -46.41 71.29 9.56
C LYS A 3 -45.54 70.01 9.56
N ASN A 4 -46.18 68.92 9.98
CA ASN A 4 -45.72 67.55 10.15
C ASN A 4 -45.32 66.83 8.84
N HIS A 5 -44.87 65.56 8.98
CA HIS A 5 -44.84 64.44 7.98
C HIS A 5 -43.45 64.13 7.36
N PHE A 6 -43.00 62.90 7.04
CA PHE A 6 -43.53 61.53 7.09
C PHE A 6 -42.44 60.60 6.49
N LEU A 7 -42.20 59.43 7.11
CA LEU A 7 -41.82 58.12 6.53
C LEU A 7 -40.80 58.01 5.36
N LEU A 8 -39.73 57.24 5.58
CA LEU A 8 -39.15 56.19 4.70
C LEU A 8 -38.10 55.44 5.58
N GLY A 9 -38.20 54.15 5.94
CA GLY A 9 -38.17 52.98 5.06
C GLY A 9 -36.77 52.83 4.46
N LEU A 10 -36.02 51.72 4.49
CA LEU A 10 -36.17 50.34 4.89
C LEU A 10 -34.74 49.76 4.73
N ILE A 11 -34.26 48.97 5.69
CA ILE A 11 -33.31 47.85 5.56
C ILE A 11 -32.08 48.06 4.63
N PHE A 12 -30.92 48.19 5.26
CA PHE A 12 -29.59 48.05 4.66
C PHE A 12 -29.43 46.62 4.12
N ALA A 13 -29.77 46.39 2.86
CA ALA A 13 -29.46 45.16 2.15
C ALA A 13 -27.95 45.13 1.88
N LEU A 14 -27.22 44.41 2.73
CA LEU A 14 -25.84 43.99 2.49
C LEU A 14 -25.84 43.05 1.27
N PRO A 15 -25.27 43.40 0.11
CA PRO A 15 -25.07 42.40 -0.92
C PRO A 15 -23.96 41.46 -0.42
N LEU A 16 -24.36 40.24 -0.06
CA LEU A 16 -23.46 39.08 -0.04
C LEU A 16 -22.87 38.96 -1.44
N LEU A 17 -21.68 39.51 -1.62
CA LEU A 17 -20.80 39.21 -2.73
C LEU A 17 -20.43 37.74 -2.58
N PHE A 18 -21.23 36.86 -3.18
CA PHE A 18 -20.79 35.52 -3.53
C PHE A 18 -19.69 35.69 -4.58
N THR A 19 -18.45 35.82 -4.10
CA THR A 19 -17.28 35.60 -4.94
C THR A 19 -17.26 34.11 -5.25
N ALA A 20 -17.91 33.71 -6.33
CA ALA A 20 -17.68 32.41 -6.92
C ALA A 20 -16.18 32.32 -7.23
N CYS A 21 -15.51 31.33 -6.66
CA CYS A 21 -14.12 31.03 -6.98
C CYS A 21 -14.09 30.63 -8.46
N ASN A 22 -13.70 31.55 -9.33
CA ASN A 22 -13.43 31.21 -10.71
C ASN A 22 -12.21 30.30 -10.69
N LYS A 23 -12.36 29.07 -11.19
CA LYS A 23 -11.21 28.19 -11.39
C LYS A 23 -10.41 28.78 -12.56
N ASP A 24 -9.49 29.66 -12.23
CA ASP A 24 -8.50 30.11 -13.19
C ASP A 24 -7.46 29.00 -13.27
N ARG A 25 -7.58 28.17 -14.33
CA ARG A 25 -6.59 27.13 -14.66
C ARG A 25 -5.30 27.82 -15.07
N TRP A 26 -4.42 27.98 -14.11
CA TRP A 26 -3.01 28.30 -14.32
C TRP A 26 -2.18 27.26 -13.59
N LEU A 27 -1.86 26.17 -14.29
CA LEU A 27 -0.68 25.33 -14.02
C LEU A 27 -0.27 24.76 -15.39
N ASP A 28 0.54 25.56 -16.09
CA ASP A 28 1.46 25.07 -17.11
C ASP A 28 2.79 24.90 -16.36
N GLY A 29 3.28 23.67 -16.28
CA GLY A 29 4.44 23.29 -15.47
C GLY A 29 4.17 22.09 -14.58
N ASP A 30 4.27 20.89 -15.17
CA ASP A 30 4.76 19.60 -14.63
C ASP A 30 4.72 19.41 -13.11
N THR A 31 3.60 19.73 -12.49
CA THR A 31 3.30 19.35 -11.11
C THR A 31 2.32 18.21 -11.22
N GLU A 32 2.83 17.00 -11.03
CA GLU A 32 2.06 15.77 -10.93
C GLU A 32 1.06 15.93 -9.79
N LEU A 33 -0.17 16.33 -10.13
CA LEU A 33 -1.26 16.46 -9.17
C LEU A 33 -1.75 15.04 -8.87
N THR A 34 -1.17 14.40 -7.86
CA THR A 34 -1.71 13.13 -7.34
C THR A 34 -3.10 13.41 -6.77
N THR A 35 -4.14 12.87 -7.38
CA THR A 35 -5.50 13.05 -6.87
C THR A 35 -5.72 12.12 -5.67
N SER A 36 -6.69 12.45 -4.80
CA SER A 36 -7.03 11.57 -3.68
C SER A 36 -7.46 10.17 -4.14
N GLN A 37 -7.98 10.04 -5.37
CA GLN A 37 -8.35 8.76 -5.94
C GLN A 37 -7.11 7.90 -6.24
N ASP A 38 -6.08 8.51 -6.82
CA ASP A 38 -4.84 7.80 -7.18
C ASP A 38 -4.10 7.32 -5.94
N VAL A 39 -4.07 8.14 -4.89
CA VAL A 39 -3.51 7.75 -3.58
C VAL A 39 -4.25 6.54 -2.99
N LEU A 40 -5.58 6.54 -3.04
CA LEU A 40 -6.38 5.43 -2.51
C LEU A 40 -6.17 4.15 -3.31
N THR A 41 -6.11 4.23 -4.64
CA THR A 41 -5.83 3.08 -5.50
C THR A 41 -4.42 2.53 -5.25
N ALA A 42 -3.43 3.39 -5.07
CA ALA A 42 -2.08 2.95 -4.72
C ALA A 42 -2.05 2.23 -3.36
N GLN A 43 -2.69 2.79 -2.34
CA GLN A 43 -2.76 2.19 -1.01
C GLN A 43 -3.46 0.82 -1.02
N ASP A 44 -4.56 0.71 -1.78
CA ASP A 44 -5.33 -0.50 -1.93
C ASP A 44 -4.54 -1.63 -2.62
N LEU A 45 -3.82 -1.34 -3.70
CA LEU A 45 -2.94 -2.31 -4.36
C LEU A 45 -1.77 -2.75 -3.47
N ILE A 46 -1.22 -1.83 -2.69
CA ILE A 46 -0.14 -2.11 -1.75
C ILE A 46 -0.62 -3.06 -0.66
N GLN A 47 -1.79 -2.78 -0.08
CA GLN A 47 -2.38 -3.60 0.97
C GLN A 47 -2.73 -5.00 0.44
N ASP A 48 -3.38 -5.07 -0.72
CA ASP A 48 -3.72 -6.33 -1.38
C ASP A 48 -2.48 -7.20 -1.64
N THR A 49 -1.37 -6.60 -2.09
CA THR A 49 -0.13 -7.34 -2.30
C THR A 49 0.46 -7.87 -0.99
N GLU A 50 0.28 -7.17 0.12
CA GLU A 50 0.73 -7.66 1.44
C GLU A 50 -0.12 -8.82 1.93
N GLU A 51 -1.43 -8.70 1.80
CA GLU A 51 -2.37 -9.76 2.16
C GLU A 51 -2.14 -11.02 1.32
N GLU A 52 -1.86 -10.86 0.03
CA GLU A 52 -1.52 -11.97 -0.87
C GLU A 52 -0.24 -12.69 -0.43
N VAL A 53 0.83 -11.95 -0.11
CA VAL A 53 2.07 -12.56 0.38
C VAL A 53 1.83 -13.34 1.66
N ASP A 54 1.06 -12.78 2.59
CA ASP A 54 0.76 -13.46 3.85
C ASP A 54 -0.16 -14.67 3.66
N TYR A 55 -1.10 -14.61 2.69
CA TYR A 55 -1.96 -15.73 2.31
C TYR A 55 -1.15 -16.91 1.75
N GLU A 56 -0.32 -16.68 0.74
CA GLU A 56 0.49 -17.73 0.08
C GLU A 56 1.58 -18.31 0.97
N LEU A 57 2.04 -17.56 1.98
CA LEU A 57 2.92 -18.10 3.02
C LEU A 57 2.17 -18.97 4.04
N GLY A 58 0.86 -18.77 4.18
CA GLY A 58 0.00 -19.47 5.14
C GLY A 58 -0.69 -20.72 4.57
N THR A 59 -1.01 -20.72 3.28
CA THR A 59 -1.64 -21.85 2.59
C THR A 59 -0.61 -22.92 2.20
N ARG A 60 -1.03 -24.19 2.26
CA ARG A 60 -0.24 -25.34 1.79
C ARG A 60 -1.04 -26.21 0.83
N ASP A 61 -2.17 -25.71 0.36
CA ASP A 61 -3.11 -26.50 -0.42
C ASP A 61 -2.71 -26.52 -1.89
N PRO A 62 -2.51 -27.71 -2.48
CA PRO A 62 -2.14 -27.87 -3.88
C PRO A 62 -3.35 -27.88 -4.83
N GLU A 63 -4.57 -27.58 -4.35
CA GLU A 63 -5.78 -27.73 -5.14
C GLU A 63 -5.98 -26.62 -6.19
N ASP A 64 -5.32 -25.46 -6.00
CA ASP A 64 -5.19 -24.43 -7.03
C ASP A 64 -3.74 -24.39 -7.53
N LEU A 65 -3.53 -24.83 -8.78
CA LEU A 65 -2.20 -24.90 -9.42
C LEU A 65 -1.58 -23.53 -9.71
N CYS A 66 -2.19 -22.45 -9.25
CA CYS A 66 -1.67 -21.11 -9.41
C CYS A 66 -2.00 -20.21 -8.21
N PRO A 67 -0.99 -19.53 -7.63
CA PRO A 67 0.42 -19.49 -8.02
C PRO A 67 1.18 -20.80 -7.77
N ILE A 68 2.26 -21.02 -8.51
CA ILE A 68 3.23 -22.07 -8.19
C ILE A 68 4.11 -21.56 -7.05
N VAL A 69 3.89 -22.08 -5.85
CA VAL A 69 4.71 -21.75 -4.68
C VAL A 69 5.82 -22.78 -4.50
N THR A 70 7.07 -22.31 -4.54
CA THR A 70 8.25 -23.14 -4.28
C THR A 70 9.04 -22.63 -3.10
N VAL A 71 9.62 -23.56 -2.32
CA VAL A 71 10.42 -23.24 -1.14
C VAL A 71 11.81 -23.85 -1.29
N SER A 72 12.84 -23.03 -1.06
CA SER A 72 14.24 -23.43 -1.09
C SER A 72 14.95 -22.94 0.17
N PRO A 73 15.70 -23.79 0.90
CA PRO A 73 15.86 -25.22 0.70
C PRO A 73 14.57 -26.00 1.02
N ALA A 74 14.36 -27.12 0.33
CA ALA A 74 13.14 -27.92 0.45
C ALA A 74 12.97 -28.59 1.82
N ASP A 75 14.04 -28.67 2.61
CA ASP A 75 14.01 -29.16 4.00
C ASP A 75 13.45 -28.12 4.99
N GLY A 76 13.15 -26.90 4.53
CA GLY A 76 12.59 -25.83 5.33
C GLY A 76 13.57 -25.16 6.29
N THR A 77 14.87 -25.46 6.16
CA THR A 77 15.92 -24.82 6.95
C THR A 77 16.09 -23.35 6.57
N TYR A 78 16.56 -22.54 7.51
CA TYR A 78 16.84 -21.14 7.29
C TYR A 78 18.34 -20.92 6.99
N PRO A 79 18.71 -19.92 6.17
CA PRO A 79 17.83 -19.00 5.45
C PRO A 79 17.05 -19.71 4.33
N ARG A 80 15.78 -19.31 4.14
CA ARG A 80 14.91 -19.86 3.08
C ARG A 80 14.40 -18.79 2.14
N THR A 81 14.11 -19.19 0.92
CA THR A 81 13.45 -18.41 -0.13
C THR A 81 12.15 -19.10 -0.49
N VAL A 82 11.06 -18.35 -0.48
CA VAL A 82 9.77 -18.73 -1.03
C VAL A 82 9.57 -17.95 -2.32
N THR A 83 9.31 -18.66 -3.42
CA THR A 83 9.02 -18.07 -4.72
C THR A 83 7.58 -18.37 -5.05
N ILE A 84 6.78 -17.31 -5.20
CA ILE A 84 5.38 -17.35 -5.58
C ILE A 84 5.32 -16.93 -7.05
N ASP A 85 5.11 -17.88 -7.95
CA ASP A 85 5.15 -17.66 -9.40
C ASP A 85 3.74 -17.75 -10.01
N TYR A 86 3.21 -16.61 -10.48
CA TYR A 86 1.93 -16.51 -11.17
C TYR A 86 2.06 -16.71 -12.70
N GLY A 87 3.28 -16.93 -13.19
CA GLY A 87 3.57 -17.08 -14.61
C GLY A 87 3.32 -15.80 -15.43
N THR A 88 3.47 -15.94 -16.75
CA THR A 88 3.25 -14.83 -17.71
C THR A 88 1.78 -14.66 -18.09
N ASP A 89 1.04 -15.77 -18.10
CA ASP A 89 -0.38 -15.78 -18.45
C ASP A 89 -1.21 -15.16 -17.33
N GLY A 90 -0.74 -15.30 -16.08
CA GLY A 90 -1.34 -14.77 -14.88
C GLY A 90 -2.48 -15.63 -14.37
N CYS A 91 -2.84 -15.41 -13.11
CA CYS A 91 -3.86 -16.16 -12.43
C CYS A 91 -4.79 -15.25 -11.63
N GLU A 92 -6.07 -15.58 -11.67
CA GLU A 92 -7.10 -14.89 -10.91
C GLU A 92 -7.07 -15.42 -9.48
N GLY A 93 -6.75 -14.55 -8.51
CA GLY A 93 -6.77 -14.90 -7.10
C GLY A 93 -8.18 -14.90 -6.52
N TRP A 94 -8.30 -15.31 -5.26
CA TRP A 94 -9.56 -15.40 -4.51
C TRP A 94 -10.39 -14.10 -4.46
N ASN A 95 -9.74 -12.95 -4.67
CA ASN A 95 -10.36 -11.63 -4.70
C ASN A 95 -10.71 -11.12 -6.12
N GLY A 96 -10.60 -11.97 -7.15
CA GLY A 96 -10.93 -11.64 -8.53
C GLY A 96 -9.90 -10.79 -9.27
N ARG A 97 -8.73 -10.55 -8.66
CA ARG A 97 -7.61 -9.83 -9.28
C ARG A 97 -6.70 -10.77 -10.04
N ILE A 98 -6.21 -10.32 -11.19
CA ILE A 98 -5.28 -11.10 -12.01
C ILE A 98 -3.85 -10.74 -11.62
N ARG A 99 -3.09 -11.70 -11.12
CA ARG A 99 -1.68 -11.51 -10.76
C ARG A 99 -0.79 -12.16 -11.80
N LYS A 100 0.33 -11.51 -12.15
CA LYS A 100 1.33 -12.00 -13.12
C LYS A 100 2.72 -11.79 -12.59
N GLY A 101 3.68 -12.60 -13.05
CA GLY A 101 5.07 -12.52 -12.64
C GLY A 101 5.33 -13.19 -11.30
N ILE A 102 6.39 -12.77 -10.62
CA ILE A 102 6.93 -13.51 -9.48
C ILE A 102 7.06 -12.59 -8.26
N ILE A 103 6.62 -13.08 -7.11
CA ILE A 103 6.98 -12.53 -5.80
C ILE A 103 8.03 -13.44 -5.17
N GLN A 104 9.16 -12.86 -4.79
CA GLN A 104 10.23 -13.59 -4.10
C GLN A 104 10.35 -13.10 -2.66
N VAL A 105 10.18 -14.03 -1.72
CA VAL A 105 10.26 -13.79 -0.28
C VAL A 105 11.47 -14.52 0.29
N THR A 106 12.42 -13.81 0.89
CA THR A 106 13.55 -14.42 1.60
C THR A 106 13.38 -14.24 3.11
N LEU A 107 13.63 -15.29 3.88
CA LEU A 107 13.58 -15.27 5.34
C LEU A 107 14.93 -15.74 5.90
N THR A 108 15.52 -14.96 6.81
CA THR A 108 16.80 -15.32 7.45
C THR A 108 16.65 -16.31 8.60
N ASP A 109 15.50 -16.27 9.29
CA ASP A 109 15.10 -17.17 10.36
C ASP A 109 13.56 -17.13 10.49
N THR A 110 12.99 -17.88 11.43
CA THR A 110 11.58 -17.76 11.80
C THR A 110 11.29 -16.38 12.40
N MET A 111 10.18 -15.76 11.99
CA MET A 111 9.83 -14.40 12.41
C MET A 111 9.53 -14.24 13.90
N ILE A 112 9.49 -15.34 14.67
CA ILE A 112 9.42 -15.29 16.13
C ILE A 112 10.77 -14.98 16.79
N HIS A 113 11.89 -15.26 16.12
CA HIS A 113 13.22 -15.03 16.65
C HIS A 113 13.64 -13.56 16.43
N GLU A 114 14.22 -12.97 17.47
CA GLU A 114 14.82 -11.64 17.39
C GLU A 114 15.92 -11.62 16.32
N GLY A 115 15.93 -10.56 15.51
CA GLY A 115 16.86 -10.40 14.38
C GLY A 115 16.45 -11.15 13.11
N ALA A 116 15.34 -11.91 13.12
CA ALA A 116 14.81 -12.50 11.89
C ALA A 116 14.36 -11.40 10.91
N VAL A 117 14.67 -11.59 9.63
CA VAL A 117 14.38 -10.65 8.55
C VAL A 117 13.62 -11.37 7.45
N ARG A 118 12.47 -10.79 7.06
CA ARG A 118 11.71 -11.14 5.86
C ARG A 118 11.88 -10.06 4.82
N THR A 119 12.37 -10.40 3.64
CA THR A 119 12.49 -9.48 2.51
C THR A 119 11.62 -9.96 1.36
N VAL A 120 10.78 -9.08 0.82
CA VAL A 120 9.88 -9.32 -0.31
C VAL A 120 10.36 -8.47 -1.48
N THR A 121 10.50 -9.09 -2.64
CA THR A 121 10.88 -8.45 -3.91
C THR A 121 9.98 -8.94 -5.04
N PHE A 122 9.92 -8.15 -6.10
CA PHE A 122 9.01 -8.37 -7.23
C PHE A 122 9.81 -8.52 -8.52
N ILE A 123 9.55 -9.59 -9.28
CA ILE A 123 10.21 -9.86 -10.56
C ILE A 123 9.15 -9.90 -11.65
N GLY A 124 9.05 -8.80 -12.41
CA GLY A 124 8.03 -8.65 -13.45
C GLY A 124 6.60 -8.78 -12.92
N PHE A 125 6.38 -8.45 -11.64
CA PHE A 125 5.10 -8.65 -10.98
C PHE A 125 4.10 -7.54 -11.33
N SER A 126 2.85 -7.92 -11.53
CA SER A 126 1.75 -6.97 -11.71
C SER A 126 0.45 -7.52 -11.12
N VAL A 127 -0.37 -6.60 -10.63
CA VAL A 127 -1.76 -6.86 -10.26
C VAL A 127 -2.64 -6.15 -11.28
N ASP A 128 -3.52 -6.91 -11.91
CA ASP A 128 -4.27 -6.58 -13.11
C ASP A 128 -3.35 -6.06 -14.23
N ALA A 129 -3.31 -4.75 -14.45
CA ALA A 129 -2.46 -4.09 -15.43
C ALA A 129 -1.46 -3.11 -14.80
N VAL A 130 -1.38 -3.07 -13.46
CA VAL A 130 -0.46 -2.20 -12.72
C VAL A 130 0.78 -2.98 -12.33
N ALA A 131 1.95 -2.55 -12.84
CA ALA A 131 3.22 -3.18 -12.49
C ALA A 131 3.67 -2.71 -11.11
N ILE A 132 4.21 -3.63 -10.32
CA ILE A 132 4.67 -3.38 -8.95
C ILE A 132 6.16 -3.71 -8.87
N ALA A 133 6.94 -2.77 -8.36
CA ALA A 133 8.36 -2.96 -8.09
C ALA A 133 8.74 -2.43 -6.69
N GLY A 134 9.97 -2.75 -6.28
CA GLY A 134 10.55 -2.34 -5.01
C GLY A 134 10.87 -3.50 -4.08
N THR A 135 11.30 -3.14 -2.87
CA THR A 135 11.70 -4.09 -1.83
C THR A 135 10.98 -3.75 -0.53
N LYS A 136 10.37 -4.75 0.11
CA LYS A 136 9.80 -4.62 1.46
C LYS A 136 10.59 -5.50 2.43
N THR A 137 11.14 -4.92 3.48
CA THR A 137 11.89 -5.63 4.52
C THR A 137 11.18 -5.50 5.86
N LEU A 138 10.93 -6.62 6.53
CA LEU A 138 10.38 -6.70 7.88
C LEU A 138 11.42 -7.34 8.79
N THR A 139 11.85 -6.62 9.83
CA THR A 139 12.84 -7.07 10.81
C THR A 139 12.17 -7.24 12.16
N ASN A 140 12.35 -8.40 12.81
CA ASN A 140 11.97 -8.59 14.20
C ASN A 140 13.03 -7.95 15.11
N ASN A 141 12.63 -6.95 15.90
CA ASN A 141 13.52 -6.23 16.82
C ASN A 141 13.54 -6.83 18.24
N GLY A 142 12.81 -7.92 18.47
CA GLY A 142 12.67 -8.55 19.76
C GLY A 142 11.64 -7.85 20.65
N LEU A 143 11.73 -8.11 21.95
CA LEU A 143 10.82 -7.55 22.95
C LEU A 143 11.27 -6.15 23.37
N ASN A 144 10.32 -5.21 23.45
CA ASN A 144 10.56 -3.91 24.06
C ASN A 144 10.60 -3.99 25.60
N ALA A 145 10.76 -2.85 26.28
CA ALA A 145 10.82 -2.78 27.73
C ALA A 145 9.55 -3.30 28.43
N GLU A 146 8.41 -3.24 27.74
CA GLU A 146 7.11 -3.73 28.19
C GLU A 146 6.88 -5.21 27.89
N GLY A 147 7.86 -5.91 27.30
CA GLY A 147 7.75 -7.32 26.93
C GLY A 147 6.88 -7.56 25.69
N GLN A 148 6.69 -6.54 24.85
CA GLN A 148 5.92 -6.62 23.61
C GLN A 148 6.83 -6.83 22.41
N LEU A 149 6.43 -7.70 21.49
CA LEU A 149 7.19 -7.96 20.28
C LEU A 149 7.13 -6.76 19.34
N THR A 150 8.29 -6.33 18.84
CA THR A 150 8.42 -5.17 17.96
C THR A 150 9.02 -5.55 16.61
N PHE A 151 8.58 -4.88 15.56
CA PHE A 151 9.08 -5.05 14.20
C PHE A 151 9.36 -3.70 13.55
N THR A 152 10.39 -3.65 12.71
CA THR A 152 10.63 -2.55 11.79
C THR A 152 10.33 -3.00 10.37
N ARG A 153 9.43 -2.27 9.69
CA ARG A 153 9.17 -2.44 8.27
C ARG A 153 9.82 -1.30 7.49
N VAL A 154 10.61 -1.63 6.48
CA VAL A 154 11.20 -0.68 5.53
C VAL A 154 10.71 -1.03 4.13
N VAL A 155 10.24 -0.03 3.40
CA VAL A 155 9.87 -0.15 1.99
C VAL A 155 10.77 0.78 1.20
N SER A 156 11.48 0.24 0.20
CA SER A 156 12.43 0.97 -0.62
C SER A 156 12.26 0.71 -2.12
N ASP A 157 12.55 1.74 -2.91
CA ASP A 157 12.46 1.80 -4.36
C ASP A 157 11.10 1.32 -4.88
N ALA A 158 10.04 1.58 -4.12
CA ALA A 158 8.74 1.02 -4.40
C ALA A 158 7.98 1.88 -5.39
N SER A 159 7.48 1.25 -6.45
CA SER A 159 6.82 1.95 -7.56
C SER A 159 5.62 1.16 -8.08
N LEU A 160 4.54 1.86 -8.37
CA LEU A 160 3.41 1.39 -9.15
C LEU A 160 3.44 2.06 -10.52
N THR A 161 3.45 1.27 -11.59
CA THR A 161 3.37 1.79 -12.96
C THR A 161 2.02 1.44 -13.57
N PHE A 162 1.22 2.46 -13.88
CA PHE A 162 -0.12 2.30 -14.42
C PHE A 162 -0.10 2.16 -15.96
N PRO A 163 -1.16 1.58 -16.57
CA PRO A 163 -1.23 1.38 -18.02
C PRO A 163 -1.16 2.67 -18.86
N ASN A 164 -1.52 3.82 -18.29
CA ASN A 164 -1.43 5.12 -18.93
C ASN A 164 -0.01 5.71 -18.90
N GLY A 165 0.94 5.06 -18.22
CA GLY A 165 2.32 5.51 -18.06
C GLY A 165 2.58 6.30 -16.79
N ASP A 166 1.56 6.60 -15.98
CA ASP A 166 1.74 7.28 -14.70
C ASP A 166 2.50 6.37 -13.72
N VAL A 167 3.33 6.96 -12.87
CA VAL A 167 4.15 6.25 -11.89
C VAL A 167 3.89 6.82 -10.51
N SER A 168 3.57 5.96 -9.54
CA SER A 168 3.48 6.34 -8.14
C SER A 168 4.62 5.68 -7.37
N GLU A 169 5.48 6.48 -6.76
CA GLU A 169 6.61 6.00 -5.98
C GLU A 169 6.38 6.24 -4.48
N TRP A 170 6.87 5.33 -3.64
CA TRP A 170 6.82 5.53 -2.20
C TRP A 170 7.98 4.87 -1.46
N GLU A 171 8.33 5.50 -0.35
CA GLU A 171 9.34 5.07 0.61
C GLU A 171 8.70 5.09 1.98
N ALA A 172 8.94 4.07 2.80
CA ALA A 172 8.36 4.02 4.14
C ALA A 172 9.28 3.35 5.15
N THR A 173 9.29 3.88 6.37
CA THR A 173 9.82 3.18 7.55
C THR A 173 8.75 3.21 8.63
N GLN A 174 8.35 2.03 9.10
CA GLN A 174 7.28 1.85 10.09
C GLN A 174 7.79 1.03 11.27
N GLN A 175 7.40 1.44 12.47
CA GLN A 175 7.61 0.68 13.70
C GLN A 175 6.27 0.05 14.10
N ILE A 176 6.27 -1.27 14.29
CA ILE A 176 5.08 -2.06 14.60
C ILE A 176 5.30 -2.72 15.97
N THR A 177 4.39 -2.50 16.90
CA THR A 177 4.42 -3.13 18.23
C THR A 177 3.17 -3.99 18.38
N LEU A 178 3.34 -5.28 18.69
CA LEU A 178 2.19 -6.15 19.00
C LEU A 178 1.82 -6.02 20.47
N ILE A 179 0.64 -5.46 20.71
CA ILE A 179 0.17 -5.16 22.07
C ILE A 179 -0.35 -6.42 22.78
N ASP A 180 -0.94 -7.36 22.04
CA ASP A 180 -1.60 -8.56 22.59
C ASP A 180 -0.93 -9.90 22.23
N ALA A 181 0.15 -9.88 21.43
CA ALA A 181 0.94 -11.08 21.18
C ALA A 181 1.96 -11.27 22.32
N ARG A 182 1.56 -12.00 23.37
CA ARG A 182 2.54 -12.52 24.34
C ARG A 182 3.33 -13.62 23.65
N ALA A 183 4.66 -13.50 23.64
CA ALA A 183 5.53 -14.64 23.36
C ALA A 183 5.14 -15.77 24.31
N VAL A 184 4.67 -16.89 23.76
CA VAL A 184 4.46 -18.14 24.50
C VAL A 184 5.78 -18.90 24.54
#